data_AF-A0A925HFF8-F1
#
_entry.id   AF-A0A925HFF8-F1
#
_cell.length_a   1.000
_cell.length_b   1.000
_cell.length_c   1.000
_cell.angle_alpha   90.00
_cell.angle_beta   90.00
_cell.angle_gamma   90.00
#
_symmetry.space_group_name_H-M   'P 1'
#
loop_
_entity.id
_entity.type
_entity.pdbx_description
1 polymer ?
#
loop_
_entity_poly.entity_id
_entity_poly.type
_entity_poly.pdbx_seq_one_letter_code
_entity_poly.pdbx_strand_id
1 'polypeptide(L)'
;MAVIIHDAARLAGRRTTVYPAAFAAGLKGRIKRALGDAGGLTQFGVNLTTLEPGAISALRHWHSREDEFVYVLGGELTLVTDEGEEPLGPGMAVAFPAGVANAHQ
;
A
#
# COMPACT_ATOMS: atom_id res chain seq x y z
N MET A 1 30.07 4.50 -2.30
CA MET A 1 28.61 4.70 -2.24
C MET A 1 27.99 3.87 -3.35
N ALA A 2 27.09 2.94 -3.03
CA ALA A 2 26.40 2.15 -4.04
C ALA A 2 25.04 2.79 -4.33
N VAL A 3 24.83 3.23 -5.57
CA VAL A 3 23.49 3.50 -6.11
C VAL A 3 22.96 2.17 -6.63
N ILE A 4 21.80 1.75 -6.15
CA ILE A 4 21.18 0.48 -6.53
C ILE A 4 20.00 0.78 -7.43
N ILE A 5 19.97 0.17 -8.62
CA ILE A 5 18.91 0.37 -9.63
C ILE A 5 18.23 -0.96 -9.89
N HIS A 6 16.89 -0.97 -9.81
CA HIS A 6 16.06 -2.12 -10.14
C HIS A 6 14.96 -1.74 -11.12
N ASP A 7 14.67 -2.65 -12.05
CA ASP A 7 13.40 -2.65 -12.77
C ASP A 7 12.32 -3.18 -11.81
N ALA A 8 11.44 -2.28 -11.34
CA ALA A 8 10.38 -2.62 -10.39
C ALA A 8 9.46 -3.72 -10.92
N ALA A 9 9.24 -3.82 -12.24
CA ALA A 9 8.38 -4.84 -12.83
C ALA A 9 8.98 -6.25 -12.73
N ARG A 10 10.32 -6.35 -12.63
CA ARG A 10 11.05 -7.63 -12.52
C ARG A 10 11.22 -8.11 -11.08
N LEU A 11 10.92 -7.28 -10.09
CA LEU A 11 10.95 -7.71 -8.70
C LEU A 11 9.79 -8.66 -8.40
N ALA A 12 10.07 -9.74 -7.68
CA ALA A 12 9.06 -10.72 -7.29
C ALA A 12 8.00 -10.08 -6.39
N GLY A 13 6.73 -10.20 -6.78
CA GLY A 13 5.60 -9.74 -5.98
C GLY A 13 5.27 -10.72 -4.87
N ARG A 14 5.15 -10.24 -3.64
CA ARG A 14 4.67 -11.02 -2.49
C ARG A 14 3.15 -10.97 -2.45
N ARG A 15 2.53 -12.15 -2.33
CA ARG A 15 1.07 -12.33 -2.16
C ARG A 15 0.69 -12.71 -0.72
N THR A 16 1.67 -12.89 0.15
CA THR A 16 1.46 -13.22 1.56
C THR A 16 0.99 -12.00 2.36
N THR A 17 0.39 -12.28 3.50
CA THR A 17 -0.02 -11.27 4.47
C THR A 17 0.42 -11.68 5.87
N VAL A 18 0.66 -10.69 6.72
CA VAL A 18 0.93 -10.88 8.15
C VAL A 18 -0.35 -11.02 8.97
N TYR A 19 -1.52 -10.69 8.39
CA TYR A 19 -2.79 -10.83 9.08
C TYR A 19 -3.12 -12.30 9.36
N PRO A 20 -3.74 -12.62 10.51
CA PRO A 20 -4.28 -13.94 10.78
C PRO A 20 -5.23 -14.41 9.67
N ALA A 21 -5.30 -15.73 9.46
CA ALA A 21 -6.06 -16.33 8.35
C ALA A 21 -7.54 -15.88 8.30
N ALA A 22 -8.16 -15.66 9.45
CA ALA A 22 -9.55 -15.18 9.56
C ALA A 22 -9.77 -13.80 8.90
N PHE A 23 -8.71 -12.99 8.77
CA PHE A 23 -8.77 -11.64 8.19
C PHE A 23 -8.07 -11.52 6.84
N ALA A 24 -7.55 -12.63 6.29
CA ALA A 24 -6.76 -12.62 5.06
C ALA A 24 -7.60 -12.63 3.78
N ALA A 25 -8.91 -12.87 3.88
CA ALA A 25 -9.77 -13.11 2.72
C ALA A 25 -9.77 -11.95 1.71
N GLY A 26 -9.94 -10.70 2.16
CA GLY A 26 -9.93 -9.52 1.30
C GLY A 26 -8.57 -9.20 0.68
N LEU A 27 -7.47 -9.73 1.24
CA LEU A 27 -6.13 -9.51 0.69
C LEU A 27 -5.80 -10.48 -0.45
N LYS A 28 -6.68 -11.45 -0.73
CA LYS A 28 -6.55 -12.37 -1.87
C LYS A 28 -6.67 -11.57 -3.16
N GLY A 29 -5.53 -11.25 -3.77
CA GLY A 29 -5.44 -10.38 -4.96
C GLY A 29 -4.49 -9.20 -4.79
N ARG A 30 -3.99 -8.95 -3.57
CA ARG A 30 -2.91 -7.99 -3.36
C ARG A 30 -1.55 -8.58 -3.73
N ILE A 31 -0.81 -7.87 -4.57
CA ILE A 31 0.57 -8.19 -4.95
C ILE A 31 1.45 -7.02 -4.56
N LYS A 32 2.37 -7.21 -3.61
CA LYS A 32 3.25 -6.15 -3.09
C LYS A 32 4.71 -6.40 -3.47
N ARG A 33 5.36 -5.43 -4.09
CA ARG A 33 6.81 -5.41 -4.36
C ARG A 33 7.47 -4.36 -3.47
N ALA A 34 8.29 -4.80 -2.52
CA ALA A 34 9.00 -3.92 -1.59
C ALA A 34 10.25 -3.34 -2.26
N LEU A 35 10.08 -2.19 -2.92
CA LEU A 35 11.14 -1.52 -3.67
C LEU A 35 12.23 -0.97 -2.74
N GLY A 36 11.81 -0.44 -1.57
CA GLY A 36 12.74 0.04 -0.54
C GLY A 36 13.68 -1.06 -0.05
N ASP A 37 13.13 -2.23 0.28
CA ASP A 37 13.91 -3.41 0.69
C ASP A 37 14.90 -3.84 -0.40
N ALA A 38 14.46 -3.87 -1.67
CA ALA A 38 15.32 -4.23 -2.79
C ALA A 38 16.51 -3.26 -2.94
N GLY A 39 16.29 -1.97 -2.67
CA GLY A 39 17.32 -0.94 -2.63
C GLY A 39 18.10 -0.82 -1.31
N GLY A 40 17.81 -1.66 -0.30
CA GLY A 40 18.47 -1.61 1.01
C GLY A 40 18.11 -0.41 1.89
N LEU A 41 16.96 0.23 1.64
CA LEU A 41 16.47 1.36 2.45
C LEU A 41 15.94 0.88 3.81
N THR A 42 16.17 1.66 4.85
CA THR A 42 15.77 1.32 6.23
C THR A 42 14.96 2.40 6.94
N GLN A 43 14.88 3.61 6.39
CA GLN A 43 14.22 4.76 7.03
C GLN A 43 12.73 4.83 6.69
N PHE A 44 12.33 4.34 5.52
CA PHE A 44 10.95 4.33 5.05
C PHE A 44 10.72 3.18 4.07
N GLY A 45 9.47 2.74 3.97
CA GLY A 45 9.06 1.73 3.00
C GLY A 45 8.66 2.38 1.67
N VAL A 46 9.10 1.80 0.56
CA VAL A 46 8.56 2.11 -0.78
C VAL A 46 8.02 0.83 -1.37
N ASN A 47 6.75 0.83 -1.75
CA ASN A 47 6.05 -0.37 -2.21
C ASN A 47 5.30 -0.09 -3.51
N LEU A 48 5.49 -0.96 -4.50
CA LEU A 48 4.59 -1.03 -5.65
C LEU A 48 3.55 -2.12 -5.37
N THR A 49 2.32 -1.70 -5.12
CA THR A 49 1.19 -2.59 -4.81
C THR A 49 0.23 -2.63 -5.99
N THR A 50 -0.15 -3.83 -6.41
CA THR A 50 -1.22 -4.07 -7.38
C THR A 50 -2.37 -4.76 -6.66
N LEU A 51 -3.59 -4.28 -6.87
CA LEU A 51 -4.82 -4.86 -6.36
C LEU A 51 -5.60 -5.40 -7.55
N GLU A 52 -5.88 -6.70 -7.54
CA GLU A 52 -6.89 -7.28 -8.43
C GLU A 52 -8.29 -6.77 -8.04
N PRO A 53 -9.28 -6.78 -8.95
CA PRO A 53 -10.64 -6.39 -8.62
C PRO A 53 -11.19 -7.08 -7.37
N GLY A 54 -11.70 -6.29 -6.43
CA GLY A 54 -12.24 -6.76 -5.14
C GLY A 54 -11.20 -7.03 -4.04
N ALA A 55 -9.90 -6.86 -4.31
CA ALA A 55 -8.86 -6.94 -3.28
C ALA A 55 -8.71 -5.63 -2.51
N ILE A 56 -8.33 -5.71 -1.23
CA ILE A 56 -8.03 -4.56 -0.37
C ILE A 56 -6.52 -4.39 -0.16
N SER A 57 -6.10 -3.15 0.08
CA SER A 57 -4.71 -2.79 0.35
C SER A 57 -4.22 -3.32 1.70
N ALA A 58 -5.04 -3.14 2.73
CA ALA A 58 -4.84 -3.52 4.12
C ALA A 58 -6.20 -3.63 4.84
N LEU A 59 -6.23 -4.17 6.06
CA LEU A 59 -7.40 -3.97 6.92
C LEU A 59 -7.46 -2.49 7.31
N ARG A 60 -8.66 -1.96 7.55
CA ARG A 60 -8.85 -0.55 7.91
C ARG A 60 -8.06 -0.19 9.17
N HIS A 61 -7.18 0.81 9.09
CA HIS A 61 -6.26 1.17 10.17
C HIS A 61 -5.77 2.61 10.04
N TRP A 62 -5.06 3.09 11.06
CA TRP A 62 -4.29 4.32 11.03
C TRP A 62 -2.98 4.11 11.78
N HIS A 63 -1.98 4.95 11.51
CA HIS A 63 -0.66 4.85 12.14
C HIS A 63 -0.48 5.89 13.23
N SER A 64 -0.09 5.47 14.42
CA SER A 64 0.17 6.38 15.55
C SER A 64 1.49 7.13 15.47
N ARG A 65 2.44 6.65 14.66
CA ARG A 65 3.83 7.13 14.64
C ARG A 65 4.47 7.25 13.26
N GLU A 66 3.79 6.75 12.23
CA GLU A 66 4.35 6.68 10.88
C GLU A 66 3.42 7.46 9.96
N ASP A 67 3.98 8.39 9.19
CA ASP A 67 3.25 8.97 8.07
C ASP A 67 3.11 7.91 6.98
N GLU A 68 1.97 7.90 6.30
CA GLU A 68 1.74 7.05 5.14
C GLU A 68 1.33 7.89 3.92
N PHE A 69 1.83 7.51 2.75
CA PHE A 69 1.52 8.19 1.49
C PHE A 69 1.24 7.18 0.39
N VAL A 70 0.20 7.45 -0.39
CA VAL A 70 -0.23 6.66 -1.53
C VAL A 70 -0.28 7.53 -2.77
N TYR A 71 0.22 7.00 -3.89
CA TYR A 71 0.09 7.61 -5.20
C TYR A 71 -0.45 6.58 -6.19
N VAL A 72 -1.56 6.92 -6.86
CA VAL A 72 -2.21 6.00 -7.79
C VAL A 72 -1.53 6.09 -9.16
N LEU A 73 -0.90 4.99 -9.57
CA LEU A 73 -0.20 4.92 -10.86
C LEU A 73 -1.12 4.55 -12.03
N GLY A 74 -2.19 3.80 -11.77
CA GLY A 74 -3.08 3.27 -12.80
C GLY A 74 -4.26 2.52 -12.20
N GLY A 75 -5.33 2.37 -12.99
CA GLY A 75 -6.58 1.74 -12.55
C GLY A 75 -7.49 2.69 -11.75
N GLU A 76 -8.53 2.11 -11.17
CA GLU A 76 -9.51 2.80 -10.32
C GLU A 76 -9.55 2.10 -8.96
N LEU A 77 -9.53 2.88 -7.88
CA LEU A 77 -9.59 2.40 -6.50
C LEU A 77 -10.72 3.11 -5.76
N THR A 78 -11.12 2.56 -4.62
CA THR A 78 -11.98 3.23 -3.66
C THR A 78 -11.21 3.37 -2.36
N LEU A 79 -10.99 4.60 -1.93
CA LEU A 79 -10.50 4.91 -0.60
C LEU A 79 -11.67 4.85 0.37
N VAL A 80 -11.49 4.15 1.50
CA VAL A 80 -12.52 4.10 2.55
C VAL A 80 -11.97 4.76 3.82
N THR A 81 -12.50 5.93 4.19
CA THR A 81 -12.18 6.68 5.43
C THR A 81 -13.40 6.81 6.32
N ASP A 82 -13.29 7.49 7.47
CA ASP A 82 -14.42 7.72 8.39
C ASP A 82 -15.52 8.60 7.75
N GLU A 83 -15.17 9.40 6.73
CA GLU A 83 -16.09 10.20 5.94
C GLU A 83 -16.87 9.39 4.88
N GLY A 84 -16.43 8.16 4.59
CA GLY A 84 -17.07 7.25 3.65
C GLY A 84 -16.14 6.77 2.54
N GLU A 85 -16.71 6.55 1.36
CA GLU A 85 -16.00 6.05 0.19
C GLU A 85 -15.70 7.19 -0.80
N GLU A 86 -14.46 7.26 -1.27
CA GLU A 86 -14.02 8.21 -2.28
C GLU A 86 -13.31 7.49 -3.44
N PRO A 87 -13.74 7.67 -4.70
CA PRO A 87 -13.06 7.07 -5.84
C PRO A 87 -11.69 7.74 -6.05
N LEU A 88 -10.67 6.92 -6.26
CA LEU A 88 -9.33 7.37 -6.65
C LEU A 88 -8.99 6.90 -8.05
N GLY A 89 -8.42 7.81 -8.84
CA GLY A 89 -7.91 7.54 -10.19
C GLY A 89 -6.42 7.86 -10.33
N PRO A 90 -5.83 7.57 -11.50
CA PRO A 90 -4.41 7.78 -11.75
C PRO A 90 -4.00 9.24 -11.54
N GLY A 91 -2.86 9.46 -10.89
CA GLY A 91 -2.32 10.78 -10.57
C GLY A 91 -2.82 11.37 -9.26
N MET A 92 -3.81 10.77 -8.61
CA MET A 92 -4.26 11.18 -7.28
C MET A 92 -3.27 10.72 -6.21
N ALA A 93 -3.10 11.58 -5.20
CA ALA A 93 -2.20 11.39 -4.08
C ALA A 93 -3.02 11.46 -2.78
N VAL A 94 -2.75 10.55 -1.85
CA VAL A 94 -3.39 10.51 -0.54
C VAL A 94 -2.32 10.49 0.54
N ALA A 95 -2.46 11.33 1.55
CA ALA A 95 -1.54 11.44 2.66
C ALA A 95 -2.28 11.18 3.97
N PHE A 96 -1.68 10.34 4.81
CA PHE A 96 -2.19 10.00 6.13
C PHE A 96 -1.13 10.41 7.18
N PRO A 97 -1.24 11.61 7.76
CA PRO A 97 -0.30 12.06 8.78
C PRO A 97 -0.35 11.19 10.03
N ALA A 98 0.81 10.90 10.61
CA ALA A 98 0.96 10.12 11.82
C ALA A 98 0.13 10.70 12.97
N GLY A 99 -0.51 9.84 13.75
CA GLY A 99 -1.28 10.23 14.94
C GLY A 99 -2.69 10.73 14.64
N VAL A 100 -3.07 10.89 13.37
CA VAL A 100 -4.44 11.21 12.99
C VAL A 100 -5.27 9.92 13.01
N ALA A 101 -6.20 9.84 13.95
CA ALA A 101 -7.02 8.64 14.18
C ALA A 101 -8.23 8.55 13.23
N ASN A 102 -8.01 8.78 11.93
CA ASN A 102 -8.98 8.48 10.87
C ASN A 102 -8.49 7.22 10.15
N ALA A 103 -9.24 6.13 10.27
CA ALA A 103 -8.80 4.85 9.76
C ALA A 103 -9.10 4.71 8.26
N HIS A 104 -8.12 4.27 7.47
CA HIS A 104 -8.21 4.13 6.02
C HIS A 104 -8.00 2.69 5.54
N GLN A 105 -8.55 2.37 4.36
CA GLN A 105 -8.37 1.11 3.63
C GLN A 105 -8.23 1.37 2.13
#